data_AF-A0A7S0QGT7-F1
#
_entry.id   AF-A0A7S0QGT7-F1
#
_cell.length_a   1.000
_cell.length_b   1.000
_cell.length_c   1.000
_cell.angle_alpha   90.00
_cell.angle_beta   90.00
_cell.angle_gamma   90.00
#
_symmetry.space_group_name_H-M   'P 1'
#
loop_
_entity.id
_entity.type
_entity.pdbx_description
1 polymer ?
#
loop_
_entity_poly.entity_id
_entity_poly.type
_entity_poly.pdbx_seq_one_letter_code
_entity_poly.pdbx_strand_id
1 'polypeptide(L)'
;MQGRLPFHFVAMLVLGAHDSDATQLDYVKTILKNILALMKKLRSNSGKAVMSIAPEKILPWLVYLLANHPKFLDADEDDAQVSISFKKYLDLFFNTLTQSGTDEKIFPMLWQALDHIKCCEVAAGALVEDGFEVVPRNVGIICEVGKRLVTKFGGHKKWDSDVLRDHLSKLVDTTIFVRRADSAQAYVPTIPDGFGLFSPPKKSGSSLSTPASSAQKSRDPLYSTSGGSPSARKRLLLDQARTKDTGDDSEANEAAVGSRTMPSRGSKISM
;
A
#
# COMPACT_ATOMS: atom_id res chain seq x y z
N MET A 1 17.39 17.52 18.05
CA MET A 1 18.00 16.59 17.06
C MET A 1 16.88 15.87 16.32
N GLN A 2 16.40 16.38 15.18
CA GLN A 2 15.41 15.68 14.35
C GLN A 2 16.14 14.76 13.34
N GLY A 3 15.49 13.67 12.91
CA GLY A 3 16.05 12.75 11.90
C GLY A 3 16.93 11.59 12.41
N ARG A 4 16.87 11.23 13.71
CA ARG A 4 17.57 10.05 14.27
C ARG A 4 16.73 8.78 14.40
N LEU A 5 15.44 8.80 14.05
CA LEU A 5 14.53 7.66 14.24
C LEU A 5 14.81 6.55 13.21
N PRO A 6 15.17 5.32 13.62
CA PRO A 6 15.39 4.21 12.68
C PRO A 6 14.13 3.78 11.93
N PHE A 7 14.30 3.25 10.71
CA PHE A 7 13.18 2.86 9.83
C PHE A 7 12.22 1.85 10.45
N HIS A 8 12.69 0.92 11.28
CA HIS A 8 11.84 -0.06 11.95
C HIS A 8 10.80 0.56 12.90
N PHE A 9 11.11 1.67 13.57
CA PHE A 9 10.10 2.39 14.37
C PHE A 9 9.02 3.01 13.48
N VAL A 10 9.37 3.49 12.29
CA VAL A 10 8.38 4.03 11.33
C VAL A 10 7.55 2.89 10.71
N ALA A 11 8.14 1.71 10.50
CA ALA A 11 7.42 0.52 10.07
C ALA A 11 6.46 0.00 11.16
N MET A 12 6.85 0.04 12.45
CA MET A 12 5.95 -0.33 13.56
C MET A 12 4.69 0.55 13.65
N LEU A 13 4.75 1.84 13.27
CA LEU A 13 3.54 2.69 13.21
C LEU A 13 2.48 2.11 12.26
N VAL A 14 2.89 1.42 11.19
CA VAL A 14 1.95 0.81 10.24
C VAL A 14 1.10 -0.29 10.90
N LEU A 15 1.57 -0.91 11.98
CA LEU A 15 0.81 -1.93 12.73
C LEU A 15 -0.50 -1.37 13.33
N GLY A 16 -0.57 -0.05 13.54
CA GLY A 16 -1.82 0.64 13.89
C GLY A 16 -2.94 0.56 12.83
N ALA A 17 -2.66 0.03 11.62
CA ALA A 17 -3.71 -0.24 10.61
C ALA A 17 -4.84 -1.16 11.14
N HIS A 18 -4.57 -1.99 12.14
CA HIS A 18 -5.55 -2.89 12.77
C HIS A 18 -6.13 -2.38 14.09
N ASP A 19 -5.83 -1.14 14.49
CA ASP A 19 -6.47 -0.51 15.66
C ASP A 19 -8.01 -0.40 15.47
N SER A 20 -8.74 -0.54 16.57
CA SER A 20 -10.19 -0.44 16.64
C SER A 20 -10.66 0.97 17.02
N ASP A 21 -9.83 1.79 17.66
CA ASP A 21 -10.12 3.20 17.89
C ASP A 21 -9.73 4.01 16.65
N ALA A 22 -10.75 4.57 15.99
CA ALA A 22 -10.56 5.46 14.84
C ALA A 22 -9.65 6.67 15.18
N THR A 23 -9.67 7.13 16.42
CA THR A 23 -8.85 8.24 16.93
C THR A 23 -7.37 7.88 16.94
N GLN A 24 -7.01 6.70 17.45
CA GLN A 24 -5.62 6.20 17.38
C GLN A 24 -5.19 5.96 15.94
N LEU A 25 -6.04 5.34 15.12
CA LEU A 25 -5.76 5.09 13.71
C LEU A 25 -5.51 6.40 12.92
N ASP A 26 -6.26 7.47 13.19
CA ASP A 26 -6.06 8.78 12.55
C ASP A 26 -4.85 9.55 13.12
N TYR A 27 -4.53 9.37 14.41
CA TYR A 27 -3.28 9.85 15.00
C TYR A 27 -2.06 9.17 14.38
N VAL A 28 -2.10 7.84 14.21
CA VAL A 28 -1.09 7.03 13.53
C VAL A 28 -0.90 7.45 12.07
N LYS A 29 -1.99 7.61 11.30
CA LYS A 29 -1.94 8.16 9.92
C LYS A 29 -1.24 9.53 9.91
N THR A 30 -1.55 10.39 10.87
CA THR A 30 -1.01 11.75 10.96
C THR A 30 0.50 11.75 11.26
N ILE A 31 0.96 10.93 12.22
CA ILE A 31 2.39 10.76 12.50
C ILE A 31 3.12 10.20 11.28
N LEU A 32 2.60 9.12 10.68
CA LEU A 32 3.22 8.49 9.51
C LEU A 32 3.32 9.46 8.33
N LYS A 33 2.26 10.24 8.06
CA LYS A 33 2.24 11.30 7.04
C LYS A 33 3.31 12.36 7.30
N ASN A 34 3.44 12.82 8.54
CA ASN A 34 4.42 13.84 8.92
C ASN A 34 5.86 13.33 8.81
N ILE A 35 6.14 12.09 9.20
CA ILE A 35 7.46 11.45 9.05
C ILE A 35 7.81 11.29 7.57
N LEU A 36 6.91 10.72 6.76
CA LEU A 36 7.16 10.49 5.33
C LEU A 36 7.33 11.82 4.55
N ALA A 37 6.55 12.86 4.88
CA ALA A 37 6.72 14.19 4.31
C ALA A 37 8.06 14.83 4.71
N LEU A 38 8.50 14.68 5.97
CA LEU A 38 9.80 15.14 6.42
C LEU A 38 10.95 14.41 5.69
N MET A 39 10.86 13.09 5.54
CA MET A 39 11.86 12.29 4.82
C MET A 39 11.97 12.70 3.34
N LYS A 40 10.83 12.90 2.65
CA LYS A 40 10.81 13.46 1.29
C LYS A 40 11.47 14.84 1.21
N LYS A 41 11.15 15.75 2.13
CA LYS A 41 11.74 17.09 2.22
C LYS A 41 13.24 17.07 2.52
N LEU A 42 13.72 16.13 3.33
CA LEU A 42 15.14 15.95 3.56
C LEU A 42 15.83 15.40 2.31
N ARG A 43 15.25 14.41 1.62
CA ARG A 43 15.78 13.83 0.36
C ARG A 43 15.80 14.82 -0.81
N SER A 44 14.84 15.76 -0.89
CA SER A 44 14.91 16.84 -1.88
C SER A 44 16.06 17.81 -1.59
N ASN A 45 16.31 18.09 -0.31
CA ASN A 45 17.28 19.10 0.12
C ASN A 45 18.72 18.57 0.19
N SER A 46 18.91 17.27 0.43
CA SER A 46 20.22 16.60 0.45
C SER A 46 20.75 16.23 -0.94
N GLY A 47 19.97 16.44 -1.99
CA GLY A 47 20.22 15.88 -3.31
C GLY A 47 19.80 14.41 -3.45
N LYS A 48 19.52 14.01 -4.70
CA LYS A 48 18.80 12.77 -5.06
C LYS A 48 19.49 11.46 -4.69
N ALA A 49 20.78 11.48 -4.33
CA ALA A 49 21.60 10.30 -4.11
C ALA A 49 21.49 9.68 -2.70
N VAL A 50 20.91 10.38 -1.72
CA VAL A 50 20.95 9.96 -0.30
C VAL A 50 19.88 8.90 0.01
N MET A 51 20.17 7.65 -0.34
CA MET A 51 19.29 6.50 -0.06
C MET A 51 19.10 6.23 1.45
N SER A 52 20.00 6.71 2.30
CA SER A 52 19.91 6.58 3.77
C SER A 52 18.83 7.43 4.45
N ILE A 53 18.04 8.19 3.68
CA ILE A 53 16.82 8.89 4.15
C ILE A 53 15.62 8.68 3.22
N ALA A 54 15.71 7.73 2.27
CA ALA A 54 14.62 7.42 1.35
C ALA A 54 13.46 6.74 2.10
N PRO A 55 12.20 7.23 2.04
CA PRO A 55 11.07 6.59 2.70
C PRO A 55 10.80 5.15 2.24
N GLU A 56 11.25 4.79 1.04
CA GLU A 56 11.21 3.43 0.51
C GLU A 56 12.00 2.43 1.39
N LYS A 57 13.00 2.87 2.17
CA LYS A 57 13.72 2.02 3.16
C LYS A 57 12.85 1.53 4.31
N ILE A 58 11.65 2.07 4.50
CA ILE A 58 10.70 1.57 5.49
C ILE A 58 10.08 0.24 5.02
N LEU A 59 9.98 0.01 3.69
CA LEU A 59 9.30 -1.17 3.15
C LEU A 59 9.99 -2.50 3.51
N PRO A 60 11.31 -2.69 3.39
CA PRO A 60 11.97 -3.92 3.86
C PRO A 60 11.69 -4.21 5.34
N TRP A 61 11.83 -3.19 6.21
CA TRP A 61 11.54 -3.32 7.63
C TRP A 61 10.07 -3.64 7.92
N LEU A 62 9.13 -3.13 7.11
CA LEU A 62 7.71 -3.49 7.19
C LEU A 62 7.44 -4.94 6.77
N VAL A 63 8.04 -5.43 5.67
CA VAL A 63 7.90 -6.83 5.26
C VAL A 63 8.47 -7.77 6.32
N TYR A 64 9.65 -7.46 6.85
CA TYR A 64 10.29 -8.22 7.92
C TYR A 64 9.45 -8.24 9.20
N LEU A 65 8.94 -7.08 9.66
CA LEU A 65 8.10 -7.00 10.86
C LEU A 65 6.79 -7.79 10.68
N LEU A 66 6.14 -7.69 9.52
CA LEU A 66 4.89 -8.41 9.25
C LEU A 66 5.10 -9.92 9.12
N ALA A 67 6.21 -10.36 8.51
CA ALA A 67 6.48 -11.79 8.32
C ALA A 67 6.80 -12.52 9.63
N ASN A 68 7.42 -11.82 10.59
CA ASN A 68 7.76 -12.33 11.92
C ASN A 68 6.74 -11.90 13.01
N HIS A 69 5.61 -11.28 12.64
CA HIS A 69 4.64 -10.79 13.62
C HIS A 69 3.87 -11.98 14.24
N PRO A 70 3.89 -12.17 15.58
CA PRO A 70 3.42 -13.41 16.22
C PRO A 70 2.03 -13.90 15.82
N LYS A 71 1.10 -12.99 15.50
CA LYS A 71 -0.24 -13.35 15.00
C LYS A 71 -0.20 -14.27 13.77
N PHE A 72 0.77 -14.08 12.87
CA PHE A 72 0.87 -14.78 11.58
C PHE A 72 1.95 -15.86 11.57
N LEU A 73 2.42 -16.31 12.74
CA LEU A 73 3.38 -17.41 12.86
C LEU A 73 2.70 -18.79 12.99
N ASP A 74 1.36 -18.82 12.98
CA ASP A 74 0.58 -20.05 12.90
C ASP A 74 0.69 -20.65 11.48
N ALA A 75 1.13 -21.91 11.41
CA ALA A 75 1.28 -22.63 10.15
C ALA A 75 -0.07 -22.97 9.51
N ASP A 76 -1.13 -23.13 10.31
CA ASP A 76 -2.48 -23.52 9.86
C ASP A 76 -3.37 -22.30 9.53
N GLU A 77 -2.93 -21.05 9.77
CA GLU A 77 -3.72 -19.85 9.42
C GLU A 77 -3.91 -19.73 7.90
N ASP A 78 -5.13 -19.48 7.44
CA ASP A 78 -5.49 -19.38 6.02
C ASP A 78 -4.73 -18.26 5.25
N ASP A 79 -4.08 -18.64 4.15
CA ASP A 79 -3.43 -17.74 3.18
C ASP A 79 -4.29 -16.53 2.81
N ALA A 80 -5.61 -16.69 2.69
CA ALA A 80 -6.50 -15.58 2.37
C ALA A 80 -6.63 -14.59 3.54
N GLN A 81 -6.90 -15.03 4.77
CA GLN A 81 -6.96 -14.15 5.96
C GLN A 81 -5.63 -13.43 6.21
N VAL A 82 -4.52 -14.15 6.07
CA VAL A 82 -3.15 -13.61 6.15
C VAL A 82 -2.95 -12.53 5.09
N SER A 83 -3.28 -12.80 3.82
CA SER A 83 -3.17 -11.83 2.72
C SER A 83 -4.05 -10.60 2.89
N ILE A 84 -5.26 -10.74 3.45
CA ILE A 84 -6.19 -9.63 3.76
C ILE A 84 -5.60 -8.73 4.85
N SER A 85 -5.01 -9.31 5.89
CA SER A 85 -4.32 -8.59 6.96
C SER A 85 -3.11 -7.83 6.42
N PHE A 86 -2.20 -8.51 5.70
CA PHE A 86 -1.05 -7.87 5.04
C PHE A 86 -1.46 -6.78 4.06
N LYS A 87 -2.55 -6.95 3.31
CA LYS A 87 -3.12 -5.90 2.45
C LYS A 87 -3.52 -4.67 3.26
N LYS A 88 -4.10 -4.79 4.46
CA LYS A 88 -4.51 -3.63 5.27
C LYS A 88 -3.31 -2.79 5.72
N TYR A 89 -2.24 -3.43 6.19
CA TYR A 89 -0.99 -2.76 6.56
C TYR A 89 -0.31 -2.07 5.36
N LEU A 90 -0.17 -2.79 4.23
CA LEU A 90 0.47 -2.26 3.03
C LEU A 90 -0.35 -1.14 2.35
N ASP A 91 -1.69 -1.24 2.33
CA ASP A 91 -2.57 -0.20 1.78
C ASP A 91 -2.50 1.07 2.65
N LEU A 92 -2.40 0.99 3.98
CA LEU A 92 -2.09 2.15 4.84
C LEU A 92 -0.76 2.80 4.43
N PHE A 93 0.33 2.03 4.42
CA PHE A 93 1.66 2.55 4.11
C PHE A 93 1.73 3.20 2.71
N PHE A 94 1.25 2.53 1.67
CA PHE A 94 1.30 3.05 0.30
C PHE A 94 0.36 4.26 0.08
N ASN A 95 -0.82 4.31 0.71
CA ASN A 95 -1.67 5.51 0.65
C ASN A 95 -0.95 6.72 1.28
N THR A 96 -0.41 6.59 2.49
CA THR A 96 0.29 7.70 3.15
C THR A 96 1.57 8.13 2.43
N LEU A 97 2.28 7.16 1.83
CA LEU A 97 3.48 7.39 1.03
C LEU A 97 3.20 8.09 -0.31
N THR A 98 2.01 7.92 -0.90
CA THR A 98 1.64 8.54 -2.18
C THR A 98 0.97 9.90 -2.01
N GLN A 99 0.11 10.08 -0.99
CA GLN A 99 -0.58 11.35 -0.69
C GLN A 99 0.37 12.54 -0.45
N SER A 100 1.61 12.29 -0.04
CA SER A 100 2.64 13.29 0.25
C SER A 100 3.44 13.75 -0.99
N GLY A 101 2.78 13.82 -2.15
CA GLY A 101 3.37 14.18 -3.45
C GLY A 101 4.03 13.00 -4.17
N THR A 102 3.73 12.84 -5.45
CA THR A 102 4.14 11.69 -6.26
C THR A 102 5.49 11.93 -6.95
N ASP A 103 6.56 11.31 -6.45
CA ASP A 103 7.73 11.03 -7.29
C ASP A 103 7.37 9.81 -8.15
N GLU A 104 7.30 9.97 -9.48
CA GLU A 104 6.91 8.86 -10.38
C GLU A 104 7.84 7.64 -10.27
N LYS A 105 9.08 7.83 -9.78
CA LYS A 105 10.04 6.73 -9.59
C LYS A 105 9.77 5.86 -8.36
N ILE A 106 8.86 6.30 -7.48
CA ILE A 106 8.59 5.58 -6.22
C ILE A 106 7.96 4.20 -6.47
N PHE A 107 7.02 4.07 -7.40
CA PHE A 107 6.37 2.78 -7.68
C PHE A 107 7.34 1.75 -8.28
N PRO A 108 8.18 2.08 -9.30
CA PRO A 108 9.29 1.23 -9.71
C PRO A 108 10.19 0.77 -8.54
N MET A 109 10.61 1.69 -7.66
CA MET A 109 11.48 1.37 -6.52
C MET A 109 10.81 0.41 -5.52
N LEU A 110 9.54 0.64 -5.18
CA LEU A 110 8.79 -0.21 -4.25
C LEU A 110 8.54 -1.61 -4.85
N TRP A 111 8.20 -1.70 -6.15
CA TRP A 111 7.96 -2.99 -6.80
C TRP A 111 9.24 -3.82 -6.88
N GLN A 112 10.37 -3.22 -7.30
CA GLN A 112 11.65 -3.92 -7.37
C GLN A 112 12.19 -4.29 -5.98
N ALA A 113 11.92 -3.50 -4.94
CA ALA A 113 12.25 -3.87 -3.56
C ALA A 113 11.51 -5.16 -3.16
N LEU A 114 10.21 -5.27 -3.45
CA LEU A 114 9.41 -6.47 -3.16
C LEU A 114 9.84 -7.68 -4.00
N ASP A 115 10.27 -7.45 -5.24
CA ASP A 115 10.81 -8.51 -6.11
C ASP A 115 12.17 -9.02 -5.59
N HIS A 116 13.05 -8.12 -5.14
CA HIS A 116 14.33 -8.47 -4.53
C HIS A 116 14.16 -9.19 -3.18
N ILE A 117 13.27 -8.70 -2.32
CA ILE A 117 12.99 -9.31 -1.00
C ILE A 117 12.44 -10.74 -1.16
N LYS A 118 11.60 -11.00 -2.16
CA LYS A 118 11.09 -12.36 -2.47
C LYS A 118 12.21 -13.35 -2.84
N CYS A 119 13.36 -12.85 -3.31
CA CYS A 119 14.55 -13.63 -3.65
C CYS A 119 15.58 -13.72 -2.50
N CYS A 120 15.25 -13.18 -1.32
CA CYS A 120 16.07 -13.21 -0.12
C CYS A 120 15.52 -14.20 0.92
N GLU A 121 16.37 -14.55 1.87
CA GLU A 121 16.01 -15.21 3.13
C GLU A 121 16.05 -14.20 4.26
N VAL A 122 15.21 -14.40 5.28
CA VAL A 122 15.31 -13.64 6.53
C VAL A 122 16.57 -14.10 7.26
N ALA A 123 17.35 -13.14 7.78
CA ALA A 123 18.60 -13.45 8.46
C ALA A 123 18.39 -14.39 9.65
N ALA A 124 19.11 -15.51 9.71
CA ALA A 124 18.80 -16.63 10.61
C ALA A 124 18.72 -16.25 12.11
N GLY A 125 19.50 -15.26 12.57
CA GLY A 125 19.46 -14.75 13.95
C GLY A 125 18.21 -13.94 14.31
N ALA A 126 17.22 -13.85 13.41
CA ALA A 126 15.93 -13.19 13.62
C ALA A 126 14.73 -14.15 13.61
N LEU A 127 14.92 -15.41 13.25
CA LEU A 127 13.84 -16.39 13.19
C LEU A 127 13.48 -16.88 14.59
N VAL A 128 12.17 -16.94 14.87
CA VAL A 128 11.62 -17.70 16.01
C VAL A 128 11.79 -19.20 15.71
N GLU A 129 11.96 -20.05 16.74
CA GLU A 129 12.32 -21.47 16.56
C GLU A 129 11.31 -22.26 15.70
N ASP A 130 10.02 -21.92 15.75
CA ASP A 130 8.97 -22.52 14.90
C ASP A 130 8.80 -21.82 13.53
N GLY A 131 9.48 -20.70 13.30
CA GLY A 131 9.22 -19.78 12.18
C GLY A 131 9.82 -20.17 10.83
N PHE A 132 10.61 -21.25 10.75
CA PHE A 132 11.45 -21.56 9.58
C PHE A 132 10.68 -21.75 8.26
N GLU A 133 9.46 -22.29 8.28
CA GLU A 133 8.63 -22.44 7.08
C GLU A 133 7.61 -21.30 6.92
N VAL A 134 7.05 -20.81 8.03
CA VAL A 134 5.99 -19.79 8.04
C VAL A 134 6.50 -18.40 7.67
N VAL A 135 7.72 -18.02 8.11
CA VAL A 135 8.28 -16.70 7.78
C VAL A 135 8.58 -16.56 6.28
N PRO A 136 9.21 -17.52 5.57
CA PRO A 136 9.35 -17.48 4.11
C PRO A 136 8.01 -17.46 3.36
N ARG A 137 7.00 -18.23 3.82
CA ARG A 137 5.62 -18.17 3.30
C ARG A 137 5.08 -16.74 3.40
N ASN A 138 5.13 -16.14 4.59
CA ASN A 138 4.65 -14.78 4.82
C ASN A 138 5.37 -13.75 3.96
N VAL A 139 6.71 -13.78 3.87
CA VAL A 139 7.48 -12.90 2.97
C VAL A 139 6.96 -13.01 1.53
N GLY A 140 6.71 -14.24 1.04
CA GLY A 140 6.12 -14.47 -0.28
C GLY A 140 4.75 -13.78 -0.46
N ILE A 141 3.84 -13.98 0.49
CA ILE A 141 2.48 -13.41 0.45
C ILE A 141 2.53 -11.87 0.52
N ILE A 142 3.29 -11.30 1.46
CA ILE A 142 3.47 -9.85 1.60
C ILE A 142 4.03 -9.25 0.32
N CYS A 143 5.01 -9.90 -0.30
CA CYS A 143 5.61 -9.43 -1.56
C CYS A 143 4.60 -9.43 -2.72
N GLU A 144 3.77 -10.46 -2.89
CA GLU A 144 2.78 -10.49 -3.98
C GLU A 144 1.59 -9.56 -3.73
N VAL A 145 1.08 -9.47 -2.49
CA VAL A 145 0.07 -8.46 -2.11
C VAL A 145 0.62 -7.05 -2.33
N GLY A 146 1.88 -6.83 -1.95
CA GLY A 146 2.59 -5.57 -2.17
C GLY A 146 2.71 -5.20 -3.64
N LYS A 147 3.18 -6.12 -4.50
CA LYS A 147 3.28 -5.89 -5.96
C LYS A 147 1.91 -5.57 -6.57
N ARG A 148 0.87 -6.32 -6.21
CA ARG A 148 -0.52 -6.08 -6.65
C ARG A 148 -1.01 -4.68 -6.24
N LEU A 149 -0.70 -4.21 -5.02
CA LEU A 149 -1.01 -2.85 -4.57
C LEU A 149 -0.17 -1.77 -5.28
N VAL A 150 1.14 -1.97 -5.46
CA VAL A 150 2.02 -0.99 -6.13
C VAL A 150 1.59 -0.79 -7.59
N THR A 151 1.17 -1.85 -8.30
CA THR A 151 0.56 -1.75 -9.65
C THR A 151 -0.79 -1.02 -9.63
N LYS A 152 -1.64 -1.25 -8.62
CA LYS A 152 -2.91 -0.53 -8.44
C LYS A 152 -2.68 0.98 -8.25
N PHE A 153 -1.67 1.39 -7.47
CA PHE A 153 -1.40 2.80 -7.19
C PHE A 153 -0.57 3.52 -8.28
N GLY A 154 0.39 2.84 -8.91
CA GLY A 154 1.21 3.41 -10.00
C GLY A 154 0.60 3.31 -11.40
N GLY A 155 -0.49 2.54 -11.55
CA GLY A 155 -1.16 2.26 -12.82
C GLY A 155 -0.38 1.31 -13.73
N HIS A 156 -0.97 0.95 -14.87
CA HIS A 156 -0.38 0.04 -15.86
C HIS A 156 0.76 0.66 -16.71
N LYS A 157 1.60 1.52 -16.13
CA LYS A 157 2.86 1.94 -16.76
C LYS A 157 3.82 0.75 -16.73
N LYS A 158 4.40 0.39 -17.88
CA LYS A 158 5.59 -0.48 -17.89
C LYS A 158 6.73 0.29 -17.23
N TRP A 159 7.26 -0.21 -16.12
CA TRP A 159 8.39 0.40 -15.43
C TRP A 159 9.70 -0.12 -15.99
N ASP A 160 10.61 0.80 -16.32
CA ASP A 160 11.88 0.46 -16.92
C ASP A 160 12.82 -0.16 -15.86
N SER A 161 13.27 -1.39 -16.08
CA SER A 161 13.81 -2.22 -15.01
C SER A 161 15.23 -1.82 -14.59
N ASP A 162 16.07 -1.48 -15.57
CA ASP A 162 17.51 -1.54 -15.38
C ASP A 162 18.10 -0.32 -14.66
N VAL A 163 17.37 0.80 -14.61
CA VAL A 163 17.81 2.08 -14.01
C VAL A 163 17.97 2.00 -12.48
N LEU A 164 17.39 0.99 -11.82
CA LEU A 164 17.31 0.91 -10.35
C LEU A 164 18.01 -0.32 -9.75
N ARG A 165 18.44 -1.29 -10.57
CA ARG A 165 19.01 -2.58 -10.12
C ARG A 165 20.20 -2.40 -9.18
N ASP A 166 21.11 -1.48 -9.50
CA ASP A 166 22.32 -1.14 -8.72
C ASP A 166 22.04 -0.43 -7.37
N HIS A 167 20.78 -0.07 -7.11
CA HIS A 167 20.37 0.63 -5.88
C HIS A 167 19.59 -0.28 -4.93
N LEU A 168 19.17 -1.48 -5.35
CA LEU A 168 18.40 -2.41 -4.52
C LEU A 168 19.19 -2.90 -3.30
N SER A 169 20.48 -3.19 -3.47
CA SER A 169 21.41 -3.54 -2.38
C SER A 169 21.69 -2.40 -1.40
N LYS A 170 21.33 -1.16 -1.76
CA LYS A 170 21.36 0.02 -0.86
C LYS A 170 19.99 0.29 -0.25
N LEU A 171 18.92 -0.26 -0.79
CA LEU A 171 17.54 -0.06 -0.36
C LEU A 171 17.13 -1.12 0.66
N VAL A 172 17.22 -2.40 0.29
CA VAL A 172 17.01 -3.56 1.17
C VAL A 172 18.17 -3.65 2.16
N ASP A 173 17.87 -4.01 3.41
CA ASP A 173 18.82 -3.99 4.52
C ASP A 173 19.35 -5.41 4.77
N THR A 174 20.67 -5.60 4.58
CA THR A 174 21.32 -6.92 4.64
C THR A 174 21.40 -7.49 6.06
N THR A 175 21.02 -6.72 7.09
CA THR A 175 20.90 -7.22 8.47
C THR A 175 19.62 -8.02 8.70
N ILE A 176 18.59 -7.84 7.86
CA ILE A 176 17.31 -8.56 7.95
C ILE A 176 17.01 -9.45 6.75
N PHE A 177 17.55 -9.13 5.56
CA PHE A 177 17.39 -9.93 4.34
C PHE A 177 18.74 -10.27 3.70
N VAL A 178 19.08 -11.55 3.69
CA VAL A 178 20.28 -12.09 3.03
C VAL A 178 19.88 -12.66 1.68
N ARG A 179 20.58 -12.29 0.61
CA ARG A 179 20.30 -12.85 -0.73
C ARG A 179 20.66 -14.34 -0.75
N ARG A 180 19.76 -15.19 -1.25
CA ARG A 180 20.05 -16.61 -1.52
C ARG A 180 21.27 -16.75 -2.43
N ALA A 181 22.28 -17.48 -1.98
CA ALA A 181 23.55 -17.64 -2.68
C ALA A 181 23.47 -18.72 -3.77
N ASP A 182 22.71 -18.42 -4.83
CA ASP A 182 22.50 -19.23 -6.04
C ASP A 182 22.19 -20.73 -5.76
N SER A 183 21.54 -21.00 -4.63
CA SER A 183 21.00 -22.31 -4.27
C SER A 183 19.76 -22.63 -5.13
N ALA A 184 19.82 -23.74 -5.86
CA ALA A 184 18.77 -24.12 -6.79
C ALA A 184 17.44 -24.45 -6.07
N GLN A 185 16.32 -23.99 -6.66
CA GLN A 185 14.95 -24.35 -6.31
C GLN A 185 14.50 -24.07 -4.85
N ALA A 186 14.18 -22.81 -4.57
CA ALA A 186 13.27 -22.48 -3.46
C ALA A 186 11.81 -22.47 -3.95
N TYR A 187 10.91 -23.09 -3.20
CA TYR A 187 9.46 -23.11 -3.47
C TYR A 187 8.88 -21.69 -3.44
N VAL A 188 7.99 -21.39 -4.39
CA VAL A 188 7.30 -20.09 -4.49
C VAL A 188 5.80 -20.31 -4.26
N PRO A 189 5.27 -19.95 -3.07
CA PRO A 189 3.83 -19.85 -2.86
C PRO A 189 3.24 -18.88 -3.90
N THR A 190 2.39 -19.42 -4.77
CA THR A 190 1.80 -18.67 -5.89
C THR A 190 0.32 -18.49 -5.59
N ILE A 191 -0.04 -17.35 -5.02
CA ILE A 191 -1.42 -17.04 -4.59
C ILE A 191 -2.36 -17.18 -5.80
N PRO A 192 -3.35 -18.11 -5.76
CA PRO A 192 -4.22 -18.37 -6.90
C PRO A 192 -4.87 -17.11 -7.48
N ASP A 193 -4.82 -16.96 -8.80
CA ASP A 193 -5.32 -15.76 -9.50
C ASP A 193 -6.87 -15.61 -9.45
N GLY A 194 -7.58 -16.57 -8.84
CA GLY A 194 -9.02 -16.51 -8.59
C GLY A 194 -9.46 -15.67 -7.38
N PHE A 195 -8.55 -15.14 -6.56
CA PHE A 195 -8.93 -14.41 -5.34
C PHE A 195 -9.65 -13.08 -5.62
N GLY A 196 -10.97 -13.09 -5.45
CA GLY A 196 -11.90 -12.02 -5.82
C GLY A 196 -11.80 -10.68 -5.09
N LEU A 197 -10.75 -10.45 -4.28
CA LEU A 197 -10.51 -9.25 -3.44
C LEU A 197 -10.44 -7.92 -4.22
N PHE A 198 -10.38 -7.98 -5.56
CA PHE A 198 -10.30 -6.82 -6.45
C PHE A 198 -11.31 -6.87 -7.62
N SER A 199 -12.35 -7.71 -7.55
CA SER A 199 -13.44 -7.63 -8.53
C SER A 199 -14.20 -6.30 -8.39
N PRO A 200 -14.34 -5.48 -9.44
CA PRO A 200 -15.30 -4.38 -9.40
C PRO A 200 -16.72 -4.94 -9.24
N PRO A 201 -17.64 -4.23 -8.56
CA PRO A 201 -18.98 -4.75 -8.30
C PRO A 201 -19.72 -5.01 -9.62
N LYS A 202 -19.91 -6.30 -9.94
CA LYS A 202 -20.68 -6.73 -11.12
C LYS A 202 -22.13 -6.25 -10.94
N LYS A 203 -22.54 -5.27 -11.75
CA LYS A 203 -23.95 -4.89 -11.85
C LYS A 203 -24.78 -6.12 -12.23
N SER A 204 -25.77 -6.44 -11.40
CA SER A 204 -26.70 -7.55 -11.63
C SER A 204 -27.63 -7.23 -12.81
N GLY A 205 -27.28 -7.73 -13.99
CA GLY A 205 -28.16 -7.82 -15.16
C GLY A 205 -28.33 -9.29 -15.54
N SER A 206 -29.57 -9.76 -15.57
CA SER A 206 -29.89 -11.19 -15.78
C SER A 206 -30.33 -11.49 -17.22
N SER A 207 -29.77 -12.53 -17.84
CA SER A 207 -30.55 -13.45 -18.68
C SER A 207 -29.80 -14.75 -19.05
N LEU A 208 -30.49 -15.86 -18.78
CA LEU A 208 -30.51 -17.20 -19.40
C LEU A 208 -29.38 -17.64 -20.37
N SER A 209 -28.56 -18.58 -19.88
CA SER A 209 -28.34 -19.95 -20.43
C SER A 209 -28.48 -20.26 -21.95
N THR A 210 -27.34 -20.56 -22.60
CA THR A 210 -26.95 -21.80 -23.37
C THR A 210 -27.93 -22.60 -24.27
N PRO A 211 -27.46 -23.42 -25.26
CA PRO A 211 -26.10 -23.66 -25.78
C PRO A 211 -25.98 -23.52 -27.33
N ALA A 212 -24.93 -24.09 -27.95
CA ALA A 212 -24.51 -23.87 -29.35
C ALA A 212 -24.92 -24.95 -30.38
N SER A 213 -24.85 -24.63 -31.68
CA SER A 213 -24.73 -25.60 -32.78
C SER A 213 -24.06 -24.99 -34.05
N SER A 214 -23.86 -25.83 -35.09
CA SER A 214 -22.88 -25.73 -36.17
C SER A 214 -23.17 -24.84 -37.39
N ALA A 215 -22.09 -24.27 -37.92
CA ALA A 215 -21.74 -23.88 -39.31
C ALA A 215 -22.71 -24.09 -40.50
N GLN A 216 -22.71 -23.12 -41.46
CA GLN A 216 -22.30 -23.37 -42.87
C GLN A 216 -22.10 -22.07 -43.71
N LYS A 217 -21.55 -22.22 -44.94
CA LYS A 217 -21.32 -21.17 -45.96
C LYS A 217 -22.67 -20.74 -46.62
N SER A 218 -22.89 -19.53 -47.14
CA SER A 218 -22.26 -19.01 -48.38
C SER A 218 -22.95 -17.73 -48.95
N ARG A 219 -22.22 -16.99 -49.80
CA ARG A 219 -22.65 -16.11 -50.93
C ARG A 219 -23.51 -14.84 -50.68
N ASP A 220 -22.93 -13.72 -51.11
CA ASP A 220 -23.60 -12.50 -51.62
C ASP A 220 -24.36 -12.79 -52.97
N PRO A 221 -25.29 -11.93 -53.43
CA PRO A 221 -24.87 -10.67 -54.07
C PRO A 221 -25.75 -9.42 -53.85
N LEU A 222 -25.10 -8.25 -53.97
CA LEU A 222 -25.56 -6.95 -54.53
C LEU A 222 -27.07 -6.61 -54.61
N TYR A 223 -27.43 -5.41 -54.13
CA TYR A 223 -27.96 -4.35 -55.02
C TYR A 223 -27.82 -2.94 -54.40
N SER A 224 -27.93 -1.91 -55.26
CA SER A 224 -27.98 -0.46 -54.95
C SER A 224 -29.26 -0.08 -54.15
N THR A 225 -29.50 1.15 -53.64
CA THR A 225 -29.10 2.49 -54.13
C THR A 225 -29.31 3.61 -53.08
N SER A 226 -28.63 4.76 -53.27
CA SER A 226 -29.07 6.14 -52.99
C SER A 226 -29.54 6.61 -51.59
N GLY A 227 -28.89 7.67 -51.10
CA GLY A 227 -29.58 8.96 -50.85
C GLY A 227 -29.68 9.46 -49.39
N GLY A 228 -29.62 10.79 -49.21
CA GLY A 228 -30.19 11.45 -48.02
C GLY A 228 -29.22 12.11 -47.03
N SER A 229 -28.79 13.32 -47.36
CA SER A 229 -28.49 14.41 -46.39
C SER A 229 -29.43 15.58 -46.77
N PRO A 230 -29.74 16.61 -45.94
CA PRO A 230 -29.11 17.01 -44.66
C PRO A 230 -30.10 17.54 -43.56
N SER A 231 -29.51 18.19 -42.54
CA SER A 231 -30.03 19.39 -41.84
C SER A 231 -31.17 19.34 -40.79
N ALA A 232 -30.71 19.39 -39.53
CA ALA A 232 -30.88 20.55 -38.62
C ALA A 232 -32.21 20.83 -37.90
N ARG A 233 -32.10 21.71 -36.86
CA ARG A 233 -33.13 22.25 -35.95
C ARG A 233 -33.69 21.23 -34.94
N LYS A 234 -34.10 21.61 -33.71
CA LYS A 234 -34.23 22.93 -33.02
C LYS A 234 -33.78 22.73 -31.53
N ARG A 235 -33.31 23.77 -30.82
CA ARG A 235 -34.02 24.52 -29.73
C ARG A 235 -34.87 23.65 -28.76
N LEU A 236 -34.96 23.93 -27.46
CA LEU A 236 -35.35 25.25 -26.90
C LEU A 236 -35.25 25.34 -25.35
N LEU A 237 -34.88 26.52 -24.80
CA LEU A 237 -35.05 27.05 -23.41
C LEU A 237 -34.49 26.21 -22.20
N LEU A 238 -33.91 26.76 -21.11
CA LEU A 238 -34.36 27.72 -20.05
C LEU A 238 -35.36 27.11 -19.04
N ASP A 239 -35.41 27.49 -17.75
CA ASP A 239 -34.65 28.52 -17.00
C ASP A 239 -34.66 28.25 -15.47
N GLN A 240 -33.97 29.11 -14.68
CA GLN A 240 -34.19 29.50 -13.26
C GLN A 240 -34.39 28.40 -12.18
N ALA A 241 -33.58 28.25 -11.12
CA ALA A 241 -33.10 29.19 -10.08
C ALA A 241 -34.07 29.45 -8.90
N ARG A 242 -33.66 29.04 -7.68
CA ARG A 242 -33.96 29.58 -6.32
C ARG A 242 -33.17 28.74 -5.30
N THR A 243 -32.19 29.25 -4.53
CA THR A 243 -32.22 30.15 -3.33
C THR A 243 -32.75 29.50 -2.04
N LYS A 244 -32.19 29.96 -0.90
CA LYS A 244 -32.44 29.59 0.52
C LYS A 244 -31.57 28.45 1.05
N ASP A 245 -31.08 28.50 2.30
CA ASP A 245 -30.87 29.65 3.20
C ASP A 245 -29.72 29.32 4.17
N THR A 246 -28.92 30.31 4.55
CA THR A 246 -28.01 30.23 5.70
C THR A 246 -28.71 30.82 6.92
N GLY A 247 -28.94 29.98 7.94
CA GLY A 247 -29.37 30.40 9.29
C GLY A 247 -28.24 30.14 10.29
N ASP A 248 -28.16 30.97 11.32
CA ASP A 248 -26.97 31.19 12.14
C ASP A 248 -27.21 30.93 13.65
N ASP A 249 -26.17 31.18 14.45
CA ASP A 249 -26.17 31.55 15.87
C ASP A 249 -26.36 30.50 17.00
N SER A 250 -25.63 30.82 18.09
CA SER A 250 -25.87 30.53 19.52
C SER A 250 -25.81 29.07 20.07
N GLU A 251 -25.23 28.82 21.25
CA GLU A 251 -24.34 29.66 22.09
C GLU A 251 -23.53 28.81 23.08
N ALA A 252 -22.67 29.45 23.90
CA ALA A 252 -21.76 28.79 24.83
C ALA A 252 -22.41 28.42 26.19
N ASN A 253 -21.73 27.56 26.96
CA ASN A 253 -21.42 27.93 28.34
C ASN A 253 -20.20 27.22 28.96
N GLU A 254 -19.72 27.75 30.08
CA GLU A 254 -18.47 27.39 30.76
C GLU A 254 -18.60 26.27 31.80
N ALA A 255 -17.47 25.63 32.13
CA ALA A 255 -17.16 25.15 33.48
C ALA A 255 -15.64 24.96 33.67
N ALA A 256 -15.01 25.68 34.60
CA ALA A 256 -13.56 25.59 34.84
C ALA A 256 -13.20 25.50 36.33
N VAL A 257 -12.69 24.33 36.76
CA VAL A 257 -12.09 24.08 38.09
C VAL A 257 -11.00 23.00 37.95
N GLY A 258 -9.82 23.05 38.56
CA GLY A 258 -9.22 24.15 39.34
C GLY A 258 -8.33 23.72 40.53
N SER A 259 -7.14 23.14 40.32
CA SER A 259 -6.03 22.93 41.31
C SER A 259 -4.77 22.40 40.56
N ARG A 260 -3.49 22.77 40.75
CA ARG A 260 -2.62 23.03 41.95
C ARG A 260 -2.42 21.77 42.83
N THR A 261 -1.25 21.38 43.37
CA THR A 261 0.19 21.77 43.36
C THR A 261 1.00 20.58 43.98
N MET A 262 2.34 20.41 44.02
CA MET A 262 3.60 21.13 43.67
C MET A 262 4.67 20.04 43.32
N PRO A 263 5.81 20.34 42.65
CA PRO A 263 6.92 19.37 42.47
C PRO A 263 7.84 19.29 43.72
N SER A 264 8.43 18.11 43.97
CA SER A 264 9.45 17.90 45.02
C SER A 264 10.85 17.65 44.43
N ARG A 265 11.89 17.75 45.26
CA ARG A 265 13.28 18.01 44.82
C ARG A 265 14.33 17.16 45.56
N GLY A 266 15.24 16.54 44.81
CA GLY A 266 16.48 15.96 45.32
C GLY A 266 16.36 14.56 45.96
N SER A 267 17.46 13.87 46.30
CA SER A 267 18.88 14.12 46.02
C SER A 267 19.71 12.88 46.41
N LYS A 268 20.73 12.52 45.61
CA LYS A 268 22.15 12.39 46.08
C LYS A 268 23.07 11.79 45.00
N ILE A 269 24.29 12.31 44.99
CA ILE A 269 25.50 11.63 44.50
C ILE A 269 26.18 11.00 45.72
N SER A 270 26.77 9.82 45.54
CA SER A 270 27.87 9.30 46.35
C SER A 270 28.85 8.56 45.43
N MET A 271 30.06 8.34 45.93
CA MET A 271 31.18 7.66 45.24
C MET A 271 30.93 6.16 45.05
#